data_AF-A0A9N9BIS4-F1
#
_entry.id   AF-A0A9N9BIS4-F1
#
_cell.length_a   1.000
_cell.length_b   1.000
_cell.length_c   1.000
_cell.angle_alpha   90.00
_cell.angle_beta   90.00
_cell.angle_gamma   90.00
#
_symmetry.space_group_name_H-M   'P 1'
#
loop_
_entity.id
_entity.type
_entity.pdbx_description
1 polymer ?
#
loop_
_entity_poly.entity_id
_entity_poly.type
_entity_poly.pdbx_seq_one_letter_code
_entity_poly.pdbx_strand_id
1 'polypeptide(L)'
;MTYEPEHIISYSISSSVNGFDLQFTRCDCGQSYISFKNYRVNFTTATVRNNGRSPQRCFILFRNVLQDSVTSLNLKIERQDLSKHASNLWKQLKSIDIPLIDEFKRIAHLAARQFYSSEIRIINVTVQNTSVAVQPIVINTENDEGIQELLKDLFPETLPVSFLHD
;
A
#
# COMPACT_ATOMS: atom_id res chain seq x y z
N MET A 1 -39.30 19.22 9.17
CA MET A 1 -38.62 18.65 7.98
C MET A 1 -37.40 19.49 7.71
N THR A 2 -36.23 19.05 8.15
CA THR A 2 -34.95 19.67 7.83
C THR A 2 -34.51 19.16 6.47
N TYR A 3 -34.52 20.03 5.46
CA TYR A 3 -33.87 19.77 4.18
C TYR A 3 -32.38 19.63 4.45
N GLU A 4 -31.83 18.43 4.31
CA GLU A 4 -30.37 18.31 4.23
C GLU A 4 -29.92 19.01 2.95
N PRO A 5 -28.88 19.86 3.01
CA PRO A 5 -28.37 20.53 1.83
C PRO A 5 -27.98 19.49 0.77
N GLU A 6 -28.44 19.68 -0.46
CA GLU A 6 -28.04 18.85 -1.58
C GLU A 6 -26.53 19.01 -1.78
N HIS A 7 -25.77 18.01 -1.33
CA HIS A 7 -24.33 17.98 -1.54
C HIS A 7 -24.06 17.76 -3.03
N ILE A 8 -23.47 18.77 -3.68
CA ILE A 8 -23.05 18.65 -5.07
C ILE A 8 -22.02 17.54 -5.19
N ILE A 9 -22.30 16.59 -6.08
CA ILE A 9 -21.47 15.40 -6.32
C ILE A 9 -20.34 15.79 -7.27
N SER A 10 -19.09 15.64 -6.84
CA SER A 10 -17.92 15.82 -7.70
C SER A 10 -17.79 14.65 -8.67
N TYR A 11 -17.83 13.43 -8.13
CA TYR A 11 -17.78 12.21 -8.92
C TYR A 11 -18.34 11.03 -8.14
N SER A 12 -18.73 10.00 -8.87
CA SER A 12 -19.11 8.72 -8.27
C SER A 12 -18.61 7.56 -9.12
N ILE A 13 -18.13 6.52 -8.44
CA ILE A 13 -17.65 5.28 -9.03
C ILE A 13 -18.37 4.09 -8.38
N SER A 14 -18.48 2.99 -9.09
CA SER A 14 -19.16 1.80 -8.60
C SER A 14 -18.30 0.55 -8.72
N SER A 15 -18.65 -0.45 -7.92
CA SER A 15 -18.16 -1.81 -8.07
C SER A 15 -19.32 -2.77 -7.91
N SER A 16 -19.50 -3.64 -8.90
CA SER A 16 -20.45 -4.75 -8.88
C SER A 16 -19.73 -6.07 -8.64
N VAL A 17 -20.16 -6.85 -7.64
CA VAL A 17 -19.65 -8.21 -7.36
C VAL A 17 -20.81 -9.06 -6.87
N ASN A 18 -21.05 -10.21 -7.49
CA ASN A 18 -22.08 -11.18 -7.08
C ASN A 18 -23.48 -10.55 -6.86
N GLY A 19 -23.85 -9.57 -7.69
CA GLY A 19 -25.16 -8.89 -7.61
C GLY A 19 -25.25 -7.83 -6.51
N PHE A 20 -24.15 -7.50 -5.82
CA PHE A 20 -24.07 -6.35 -4.94
C PHE A 20 -23.37 -5.20 -5.65
N ASP A 21 -24.01 -4.03 -5.66
CA ASP A 21 -23.46 -2.81 -6.24
C ASP A 21 -23.13 -1.82 -5.12
N LEU A 22 -21.84 -1.66 -4.85
CA LEU A 22 -21.34 -0.63 -3.95
C LEU A 22 -20.93 0.60 -4.76
N GLN A 23 -21.39 1.75 -4.32
CA GLN A 23 -21.05 3.03 -4.92
C GLN A 23 -20.22 3.85 -3.93
N PHE A 24 -19.11 4.41 -4.42
CA PHE A 24 -18.35 5.42 -3.72
C PHE A 24 -18.65 6.77 -4.36
N THR A 25 -18.87 7.79 -3.54
CA THR A 25 -19.12 9.14 -4.04
C THR A 25 -18.32 10.16 -3.26
N ARG A 26 -17.81 11.16 -3.97
CA ARG A 26 -17.12 12.32 -3.43
C ARG A 26 -17.96 13.55 -3.73
N CYS A 27 -18.16 14.39 -2.72
CA CYS A 27 -18.81 15.69 -2.86
C CYS A 27 -17.80 16.81 -2.95
N ASP A 28 -18.22 17.94 -3.52
CA ASP A 28 -17.37 19.13 -3.69
C ASP A 28 -16.92 19.71 -2.34
N CYS A 29 -17.70 19.47 -1.28
CA CYS A 29 -17.34 19.84 0.09
C CYS A 29 -16.24 18.96 0.71
N GLY A 30 -15.69 17.99 -0.02
CA GLY A 30 -14.66 17.07 0.45
C GLY A 30 -15.18 15.92 1.32
N GLN A 31 -16.50 15.78 1.46
CA GLN A 31 -17.09 14.60 2.09
C GLN A 31 -17.13 13.42 1.12
N SER A 32 -17.02 12.21 1.67
CA SER A 32 -17.14 10.97 0.91
C SER A 32 -18.15 10.05 1.57
N TYR A 33 -18.85 9.24 0.77
CA TYR A 33 -19.75 8.21 1.26
C TYR A 33 -19.66 6.93 0.45
N ILE A 34 -20.01 5.83 1.11
CA ILE A 34 -20.36 4.57 0.47
C ILE A 34 -21.88 4.46 0.48
N SER A 35 -22.46 4.15 -0.66
CA SER A 35 -23.88 3.87 -0.81
C SER A 35 -24.15 2.47 -1.34
N PHE A 36 -25.29 1.93 -0.89
CA PHE A 36 -25.90 0.72 -1.41
C PHE A 36 -27.41 0.93 -1.43
N LYS A 37 -28.02 0.84 -2.62
CA LYS A 37 -29.43 1.20 -2.84
C LYS A 37 -29.69 2.62 -2.31
N ASN A 38 -30.69 2.80 -1.45
CA ASN A 38 -31.08 4.10 -0.88
C ASN A 38 -30.35 4.44 0.44
N TYR A 39 -29.41 3.60 0.88
CA TYR A 39 -28.66 3.81 2.10
C TYR A 39 -27.27 4.35 1.79
N ARG A 40 -26.81 5.31 2.59
CA ARG A 40 -25.46 5.89 2.50
C ARG A 40 -24.84 5.98 3.89
N VAL A 41 -23.53 5.82 3.96
CA VAL A 41 -22.73 6.03 5.17
C VAL A 41 -21.49 6.84 4.83
N ASN A 42 -21.08 7.71 5.74
CA ASN A 42 -19.88 8.51 5.56
C ASN A 42 -18.65 7.60 5.49
N PHE A 43 -17.78 7.89 4.51
CA PHE A 43 -16.51 7.25 4.33
C PHE A 43 -15.42 8.18 4.87
N THR A 44 -14.97 7.91 6.08
CA THR A 44 -13.94 8.70 6.76
C THR A 44 -12.63 7.92 6.78
N THR A 45 -11.54 8.54 6.34
CA THR A 45 -10.21 7.94 6.39
C THR A 45 -9.83 7.57 7.82
N ALA A 46 -9.15 6.43 7.98
CA ALA A 46 -8.77 5.93 9.30
C ALA A 46 -7.76 6.88 9.98
N THR A 47 -7.89 7.09 11.29
CA THR A 47 -6.87 7.76 12.09
C THR A 47 -5.69 6.82 12.35
N VAL A 48 -4.47 7.38 12.45
CA VAL A 48 -3.27 6.60 12.78
C VAL A 48 -3.45 5.97 14.17
N ARG A 49 -3.55 4.64 14.23
CA ARG A 49 -3.63 3.88 15.50
C ARG A 49 -2.39 3.01 15.64
N ASN A 50 -1.60 3.23 16.69
CA ASN A 50 -0.47 2.37 17.05
C ASN A 50 -0.93 1.38 18.12
N ASN A 51 -1.32 0.17 17.69
CA ASN A 51 -1.78 -0.88 18.59
C ASN A 51 -0.67 -1.93 18.88
N GLY A 52 0.60 -1.61 18.65
CA GLY A 52 1.73 -2.54 18.81
C GLY A 52 1.75 -3.71 17.81
N ARG A 53 0.89 -3.66 16.77
CA ARG A 53 0.90 -4.61 15.65
C ARG A 53 1.67 -4.01 14.49
N SER A 54 2.27 -4.87 13.66
CA SER A 54 2.95 -4.44 12.44
C SER A 54 2.04 -3.52 11.60
N PRO A 55 2.59 -2.43 11.04
CA PRO A 55 1.82 -1.43 10.32
C PRO A 55 1.12 -2.04 9.10
N GLN A 56 -0.16 -1.70 8.94
CA GLN A 56 -0.94 -2.17 7.79
C GLN A 56 -0.52 -1.46 6.50
N ARG A 57 -0.52 -2.18 5.39
CA ARG A 57 -0.32 -1.60 4.06
C ARG A 57 -1.48 -0.66 3.72
N CYS A 58 -1.21 0.37 2.92
CA CYS A 58 -2.16 1.38 2.47
C CYS A 58 -3.50 0.80 1.94
N PHE A 59 -3.44 -0.20 1.05
CA PHE A 59 -4.65 -0.87 0.55
C PHE A 59 -5.47 -1.57 1.66
N ILE A 60 -4.80 -2.14 2.67
CA ILE A 60 -5.47 -2.81 3.78
C ILE A 60 -6.21 -1.80 4.65
N LEU A 61 -5.63 -0.61 4.88
CA LEU A 61 -6.32 0.49 5.57
C LEU A 61 -7.60 0.88 4.84
N PHE A 62 -7.51 1.11 3.53
CA PHE A 62 -8.68 1.42 2.70
C PHE A 62 -9.76 0.33 2.78
N ARG A 63 -9.36 -0.94 2.64
CA ARG A 63 -10.27 -2.09 2.69
C ARG A 63 -10.93 -2.24 4.07
N ASN A 64 -10.26 -1.85 5.14
CA ASN A 64 -10.84 -1.85 6.48
C ASN A 64 -11.87 -0.73 6.65
N VAL A 65 -11.60 0.49 6.20
CA VAL A 65 -12.60 1.57 6.20
C VAL A 65 -13.83 1.17 5.38
N LEU A 66 -13.62 0.55 4.22
CA LEU A 66 -14.73 0.02 3.41
C LEU A 66 -15.51 -1.06 4.15
N GLN A 67 -14.83 -1.96 4.89
CA GLN A 67 -15.50 -2.96 5.72
C GLN A 67 -16.39 -2.31 6.78
N ASP A 68 -15.90 -1.26 7.44
CA ASP A 68 -16.63 -0.55 8.48
C ASP A 68 -17.86 0.15 7.88
N SER A 69 -17.72 0.75 6.70
CA SER A 69 -18.85 1.33 5.95
C SER A 69 -19.89 0.26 5.57
N VAL A 70 -19.45 -0.87 5.01
CA VAL A 70 -20.34 -1.98 4.62
C VAL A 70 -21.06 -2.56 5.84
N THR A 71 -20.36 -2.69 6.97
CA THR A 71 -20.95 -3.14 8.24
C THR A 71 -21.99 -2.14 8.75
N SER A 72 -21.70 -0.85 8.65
CA SER A 72 -22.63 0.24 9.04
C SER A 72 -23.88 0.29 8.16
N LEU A 73 -23.78 -0.16 6.90
CA LEU A 73 -24.92 -0.34 6.00
C LEU A 73 -25.71 -1.64 6.29
N ASN A 74 -25.36 -2.39 7.34
CA ASN A 74 -25.91 -3.71 7.69
C ASN A 74 -25.80 -4.74 6.55
N LEU A 75 -24.76 -4.63 5.72
CA LEU A 75 -24.51 -5.57 4.63
C LEU A 75 -23.63 -6.71 5.11
N LYS A 76 -24.09 -7.95 4.91
CA LYS A 76 -23.30 -9.16 5.15
C LYS A 76 -22.63 -9.59 3.85
N ILE A 77 -21.52 -8.95 3.51
CA ILE A 77 -20.71 -9.30 2.34
C ILE A 77 -19.60 -10.27 2.77
N GLU A 78 -19.41 -11.34 2.01
CA GLU A 78 -18.31 -12.27 2.27
C GLU A 78 -16.95 -11.60 2.14
N ARG A 79 -15.96 -12.09 2.88
CA ARG A 79 -14.61 -11.51 2.90
C ARG A 79 -13.99 -11.43 1.50
N GLN A 80 -14.21 -12.44 0.66
CA GLN A 80 -13.65 -12.51 -0.68
C GLN A 80 -14.25 -11.43 -1.59
N ASP A 81 -15.57 -11.26 -1.53
CA ASP A 81 -16.27 -10.28 -2.35
C ASP A 81 -16.01 -8.85 -1.89
N LEU A 82 -15.90 -8.62 -0.59
CA LEU A 82 -15.45 -7.33 -0.05
C LEU A 82 -14.04 -6.97 -0.56
N SER A 83 -13.12 -7.94 -0.66
CA SER A 83 -11.79 -7.71 -1.25
C SER A 83 -11.86 -7.40 -2.74
N LYS A 84 -12.78 -7.99 -3.49
CA LYS A 84 -13.01 -7.66 -4.92
C LYS A 84 -13.56 -6.24 -5.06
N HIS A 85 -14.57 -5.87 -4.27
CA HIS A 85 -15.09 -4.50 -4.22
C HIS A 85 -14.00 -3.49 -3.88
N ALA A 86 -13.22 -3.75 -2.83
CA ALA A 86 -12.12 -2.87 -2.44
C ALA A 86 -11.12 -2.72 -3.58
N SER A 87 -10.74 -3.81 -4.24
CA SER A 87 -9.80 -3.78 -5.36
C SER A 87 -10.32 -2.97 -6.55
N ASN A 88 -11.59 -3.13 -6.91
CA ASN A 88 -12.23 -2.42 -8.02
C ASN A 88 -12.32 -0.92 -7.76
N LEU A 89 -12.80 -0.53 -6.58
CA LEU A 89 -12.88 0.88 -6.18
C LEU A 89 -11.48 1.49 -6.08
N TRP A 90 -10.52 0.79 -5.46
CA TRP A 90 -9.14 1.25 -5.34
C TRP A 90 -8.48 1.51 -6.69
N LYS A 91 -8.68 0.63 -7.67
CA LYS A 91 -8.14 0.82 -9.04
C LYS A 91 -8.68 2.09 -9.68
N GLN A 92 -9.98 2.37 -9.54
CA GLN A 92 -10.62 3.56 -10.09
C GLN A 92 -10.19 4.84 -9.35
N LEU A 93 -10.10 4.79 -8.02
CA LEU A 93 -9.68 5.93 -7.21
C LEU A 93 -8.24 6.36 -7.51
N LYS A 94 -7.34 5.42 -7.83
CA LYS A 94 -5.95 5.75 -8.22
C LYS A 94 -5.85 6.66 -9.44
N SER A 95 -6.84 6.66 -10.33
CA SER A 95 -6.88 7.54 -11.49
C SER A 95 -7.71 8.81 -11.26
N ILE A 96 -8.70 8.78 -10.35
CA ILE A 96 -9.71 9.84 -10.23
C ILE A 96 -9.47 10.73 -9.02
N ASP A 97 -9.03 10.18 -7.88
CA ASP A 97 -8.81 10.92 -6.64
C ASP A 97 -7.46 10.54 -6.02
N ILE A 98 -6.41 11.05 -6.66
CA ILE A 98 -5.03 10.91 -6.20
C ILE A 98 -4.85 11.46 -4.78
N PRO A 99 -5.41 12.64 -4.41
CA PRO A 99 -5.31 13.15 -3.04
C PRO A 99 -5.82 12.18 -1.96
N LEU A 100 -6.97 11.52 -2.18
CA LEU A 100 -7.48 10.52 -1.25
C LEU A 100 -6.53 9.32 -1.11
N ILE A 101 -5.97 8.85 -2.22
CA ILE A 101 -5.01 7.73 -2.22
C ILE A 101 -3.74 8.12 -1.48
N ASP A 102 -3.24 9.32 -1.69
CA ASP A 102 -2.05 9.84 -1.02
C ASP A 102 -2.28 10.03 0.47
N GLU A 103 -3.50 10.39 0.90
CA GLU A 103 -3.86 10.42 2.32
C GLU A 103 -3.76 9.04 2.97
N PHE A 104 -4.28 7.98 2.31
CA PHE A 104 -4.11 6.62 2.81
C PHE A 104 -2.64 6.18 2.84
N LYS A 105 -1.83 6.56 1.85
CA LYS A 105 -0.38 6.30 1.86
C LYS A 105 0.32 7.04 3.00
N ARG A 106 -0.04 8.30 3.24
CA ARG A 106 0.49 9.13 4.33
C ARG A 106 0.19 8.50 5.68
N ILE A 107 -1.05 8.08 5.92
CA ILE A 107 -1.46 7.38 7.15
C ILE A 107 -0.66 6.09 7.33
N ALA A 108 -0.52 5.26 6.29
CA ALA A 108 0.25 4.02 6.34
C ALA A 108 1.73 4.27 6.66
N HIS A 109 2.34 5.27 6.02
CA HIS A 109 3.73 5.65 6.24
C HIS A 109 3.94 6.16 7.67
N LEU A 110 3.04 7.01 8.19
CA LEU A 110 3.12 7.51 9.56
C LEU A 110 3.00 6.38 10.58
N ALA A 111 2.08 5.43 10.36
CA ALA A 111 1.96 4.25 11.22
C ALA A 111 3.25 3.41 11.20
N ALA A 112 3.86 3.23 10.03
CA ALA A 112 5.14 2.52 9.92
C ALA A 112 6.29 3.25 10.61
N ARG A 113 6.39 4.57 10.43
CA ARG A 113 7.41 5.40 11.09
C ARG A 113 7.26 5.33 12.62
N GLN A 114 6.04 5.38 13.14
CA GLN A 114 5.78 5.24 14.58
C GLN A 114 6.17 3.85 15.10
N PHE A 115 5.85 2.80 14.35
CA PHE A 115 6.22 1.43 14.72
C PHE A 115 7.74 1.23 14.76
N TYR A 116 8.47 1.63 13.71
CA TYR A 116 9.93 1.46 13.67
C TYR A 116 10.72 2.42 14.56
N SER A 117 10.15 3.59 14.91
CA SER A 117 10.77 4.47 15.91
C SER A 117 10.57 3.98 17.34
N SER A 118 9.52 3.19 17.61
CA SER A 118 9.31 2.53 18.90
C SER A 118 10.03 1.18 19.01
N GLU A 119 10.28 0.50 17.89
CA GLU A 119 11.13 -0.69 17.80
C GLU A 119 12.47 -0.39 17.11
N ILE A 120 13.35 0.40 17.75
CA ILE A 120 14.75 0.46 17.31
C ILE A 120 15.40 -0.90 17.62
N ARG A 121 15.34 -1.83 16.67
CA ARG A 121 16.19 -3.03 16.71
C ARG A 121 17.57 -2.63 16.22
N ILE A 122 18.47 -2.31 17.14
CA ILE A 122 19.91 -2.25 16.84
C ILE A 122 20.33 -3.68 16.48
N ILE A 123 20.45 -3.97 15.20
CA ILE A 123 21.12 -5.20 14.75
C ILE A 123 22.61 -4.94 14.97
N ASN A 124 23.13 -5.39 16.11
CA ASN A 124 24.56 -5.45 16.33
C ASN A 124 25.14 -6.49 15.37
N VAL A 125 25.56 -6.06 14.18
CA VAL A 125 26.39 -6.88 13.32
C VAL A 125 27.76 -6.95 13.99
N THR A 126 28.01 -8.05 14.71
CA THR A 126 29.36 -8.36 15.16
C THR A 126 30.13 -8.81 13.92
N VAL A 127 30.82 -7.88 13.28
CA VAL A 127 31.82 -8.24 12.27
C VAL A 127 32.93 -8.93 13.04
N GLN A 128 32.94 -10.26 13.01
CA GLN A 128 34.12 -11.00 13.41
C GLN A 128 35.22 -10.59 12.43
N ASN A 129 36.13 -9.72 12.87
CA ASN A 129 37.43 -9.58 12.23
C ASN A 129 38.18 -10.89 12.46
N THR A 130 37.78 -11.95 11.78
CA THR A 130 38.61 -13.12 11.57
C THR A 130 39.83 -12.62 10.82
N SER A 131 40.95 -12.45 11.51
CA SER A 131 42.25 -12.42 10.84
C SER A 131 42.44 -13.81 10.23
N VAL A 132 41.93 -14.00 9.02
CA VAL A 132 42.11 -15.25 8.30
C VAL A 132 43.58 -15.29 7.92
N ALA A 133 44.35 -16.10 8.64
CA ALA A 133 45.62 -16.59 8.12
C ALA A 133 45.30 -17.24 6.77
N VAL A 134 45.86 -16.68 5.70
CA VAL A 134 45.64 -17.11 4.33
C VAL A 134 46.11 -18.55 4.20
N GLN A 135 45.17 -19.50 4.21
CA GLN A 135 45.43 -20.82 3.65
C GLN A 135 45.05 -20.79 2.16
N PRO A 136 45.93 -21.24 1.27
CA PRO A 136 45.64 -21.26 -0.15
C PRO A 136 44.50 -22.23 -0.43
N ILE A 137 43.42 -21.72 -1.02
CA ILE A 137 42.31 -22.52 -1.55
C ILE A 137 42.83 -23.19 -2.83
N VAL A 138 42.94 -24.52 -2.81
CA VAL A 138 43.12 -25.34 -4.02
C VAL A 138 41.76 -25.38 -4.73
N ILE A 139 41.67 -24.69 -5.86
CA ILE A 139 40.49 -24.69 -6.73
C ILE A 139 40.60 -25.93 -7.63
N ASN A 140 39.76 -26.92 -7.41
CA ASN A 140 39.49 -27.97 -8.41
C ASN A 140 38.54 -27.37 -9.46
N THR A 141 39.10 -27.06 -10.62
CA THR A 141 38.41 -26.53 -11.80
C THR A 141 37.64 -27.64 -12.51
N GLU A 142 36.37 -27.86 -12.19
CA GLU A 142 35.42 -28.44 -13.14
C GLU A 142 34.05 -27.74 -12.99
N ASN A 143 33.63 -27.07 -14.08
CA ASN A 143 32.36 -26.38 -14.32
C ASN A 143 32.13 -25.00 -13.68
N ASP A 144 32.63 -23.96 -14.38
CA ASP A 144 32.57 -22.55 -14.00
C ASP A 144 31.85 -21.68 -15.05
N GLU A 145 30.83 -22.23 -15.73
CA GLU A 145 30.03 -21.47 -16.72
C GLU A 145 28.87 -20.70 -16.05
N GLY A 146 28.29 -21.22 -14.97
CA GLY A 146 27.10 -20.61 -14.34
C GLY A 146 27.38 -19.40 -13.44
N ILE A 147 28.59 -19.29 -12.86
CA ILE A 147 28.92 -18.20 -11.93
C ILE A 147 29.25 -16.91 -12.69
N GLN A 148 29.84 -17.02 -13.88
CA GLN A 148 30.18 -15.87 -14.73
C GLN A 148 28.92 -15.16 -15.28
N GLU A 149 27.81 -15.88 -15.47
CA GLU A 149 26.55 -15.31 -15.95
C GLU A 149 25.82 -14.55 -14.82
N LEU A 150 25.82 -15.09 -13.60
CA LEU A 150 25.27 -14.43 -12.41
C LEU A 150 25.99 -13.12 -12.05
N LEU A 151 27.29 -13.04 -12.27
CA LEU A 151 28.08 -11.83 -11.97
C LEU A 151 27.82 -10.68 -12.95
N LYS A 152 27.41 -10.96 -14.20
CA LYS A 152 27.06 -9.93 -15.19
C LYS A 152 25.73 -9.25 -14.89
N ASP A 153 24.75 -9.99 -14.36
CA ASP A 153 23.43 -9.44 -14.01
C ASP A 153 23.45 -8.59 -12.72
N LEU A 154 24.37 -8.89 -11.80
CA LEU A 154 24.50 -8.18 -10.52
C LEU A 154 25.25 -6.85 -10.65
N PHE A 155 26.08 -6.68 -11.68
CA PHE A 155 26.86 -5.47 -11.94
C PHE A 155 26.83 -5.13 -13.43
N PRO A 156 25.75 -4.49 -13.94
CA PRO A 156 25.80 -3.93 -15.28
C PRO A 156 26.91 -2.88 -15.32
N GLU A 157 27.90 -3.06 -16.19
CA GLU A 157 28.99 -2.12 -16.41
C GLU A 157 28.43 -0.75 -16.82
N THR A 158 28.19 0.13 -15.85
CA THR A 158 28.06 1.56 -16.15
C THR A 158 29.47 2.07 -16.45
N LEU A 159 29.81 2.11 -17.73
CA LEU A 159 31.00 2.82 -18.20
C LEU A 159 30.93 4.28 -17.72
N PRO A 160 32.03 4.86 -17.20
CA PRO A 160 32.07 6.28 -16.91
C PRO A 160 31.92 7.06 -18.22
N VAL A 161 30.93 7.94 -18.27
CA VAL A 161 30.86 8.99 -19.30
C VAL A 161 32.10 9.86 -19.11
N SER A 162 33.00 9.83 -20.09
CA SER A 162 34.14 10.74 -20.16
C SER A 162 33.61 12.18 -20.15
N PHE A 163 33.78 12.89 -19.04
CA PHE A 163 33.75 14.34 -19.05
C PHE A 163 35.01 14.82 -19.78
N LEU A 164 34.89 15.07 -21.08
CA LEU A 164 35.85 15.92 -21.78
C LEU A 164 35.32 17.35 -21.74
N HIS A 165 35.91 18.13 -20.85
CA HIS A 165 36.07 19.57 -20.99
C HIS A 165 37.26 19.82 -21.93
N ASP A 166 36.97 20.33 -23.12
CA ASP A 166 37.43 21.62 -23.68
C ASP A 166 37.04 21.75 -25.16
#